data_AF-A0A7X8VBM4-F1
#
_entry.id   AF-A0A7X8VBM4-F1
#
_cell.length_a   1.000
_cell.length_b   1.000
_cell.length_c   1.000
_cell.angle_alpha   90.00
_cell.angle_beta   90.00
_cell.angle_gamma   90.00
#
_symmetry.space_group_name_H-M   'P 1'
#
loop_
_entity.id
_entity.type
_entity.pdbx_description
1 polymer ?
#
loop_
_entity_poly.entity_id
_entity_poly.type
_entity_poly.pdbx_seq_one_letter_code
_entity_poly.pdbx_strand_id
1 'polypeptide(L)' 'MGTWTVPAAIALIRACGDYAVEYAQGKAERQDIDRFIECLRQEAGDIKVQTYKSDNFLLFVGESQIF' A
#
# COMPACT_ATOMS: atom_id res chain seq x y z
N MET A 1 -20.77 -13.57 3.57
CA MET A 1 -19.60 -13.65 2.67
C MET A 1 -18.60 -12.59 3.10
N GLY A 2 -17.31 -12.94 3.29
CA GLY A 2 -16.30 -11.96 3.70
C GLY A 2 -15.61 -11.33 2.48
N THR A 3 -15.49 -10.00 2.45
CA THR A 3 -14.65 -9.27 1.48
C THR A 3 -13.71 -8.33 2.21
N TRP A 4 -12.82 -7.66 1.50
CA TRP A 4 -11.99 -6.59 2.02
C TRP A 4 -12.76 -5.28 1.94
N THR A 5 -12.58 -4.39 2.93
CA THR A 5 -13.23 -3.07 2.94
C THR A 5 -12.87 -2.24 1.70
N VAL A 6 -11.64 -2.43 1.18
CA VAL A 6 -11.16 -1.87 -0.09
C VAL A 6 -10.56 -2.99 -0.94
N PRO A 7 -10.84 -3.06 -2.26
CA PRO A 7 -10.18 -4.01 -3.14
C PRO A 7 -8.66 -3.80 -3.17
N ALA A 8 -7.90 -4.82 -2.77
CA ALA A 8 -6.43 -4.73 -2.64
C ALA A 8 -5.73 -4.22 -3.92
N ALA A 9 -6.19 -4.65 -5.10
CA ALA A 9 -5.64 -4.19 -6.37
C ALA A 9 -5.84 -2.69 -6.61
N ILE A 10 -6.99 -2.13 -6.21
CA ILE A 10 -7.28 -0.71 -6.38
C ILE A 10 -6.45 0.12 -5.42
N ALA A 11 -6.35 -0.30 -4.16
CA ALA A 11 -5.52 0.37 -3.17
C ALA A 11 -4.05 0.42 -3.62
N LEU A 12 -3.52 -0.70 -4.14
CA LEU A 12 -2.15 -0.78 -4.65
C LEU A 12 -1.92 0.16 -5.84
N ILE A 13 -2.82 0.17 -6.83
CA ILE A 13 -2.68 1.02 -8.03
C ILE A 13 -2.63 2.50 -7.65
N ARG A 14 -3.50 2.94 -6.74
CA ARG A 14 -3.54 4.33 -6.31
C ARG A 14 -2.30 4.72 -5.50
N ALA A 15 -1.94 3.90 -4.51
CA ALA A 15 -0.74 4.12 -3.70
C ALA A 15 0.54 4.18 -4.55
N CYS A 16 0.68 3.32 -5.57
CA CYS A 16 1.77 3.38 -6.53
C CYS A 16 1.76 4.69 -7.35
N GLY A 17 0.59 5.17 -7.74
CA GLY A 17 0.43 6.44 -8.45
C GLY A 17 0.88 7.62 -7.61
N ASP A 18 0.41 7.69 -6.36
CA ASP A 18 0.77 8.75 -5.42
C ASP A 18 2.27 8.74 -5.13
N TYR A 19 2.83 7.57 -4.84
CA TYR A 19 4.27 7.42 -4.61
C TYR A 19 5.11 7.82 -5.83
N ALA A 20 4.67 7.48 -7.05
CA ALA A 20 5.36 7.88 -8.27
C ALA A 20 5.34 9.41 -8.48
N VAL A 21 4.23 10.07 -8.14
CA VAL A 21 4.13 11.54 -8.17
C VAL A 21 5.07 12.17 -7.15
N GLU A 22 5.12 11.63 -5.93
CA GLU A 22 6.01 12.15 -4.88
C GLU A 22 7.49 11.98 -5.22
N TYR A 23 7.86 10.83 -5.78
CA TYR A 23 9.20 10.60 -6.30
C TYR A 23 9.55 11.62 -7.39
N ALA A 24 8.64 11.84 -8.34
CA ALA A 24 8.84 12.83 -9.41
C ALA A 24 8.98 14.28 -8.88
N GLN A 25 8.41 14.57 -7.71
CA GLN A 25 8.53 15.87 -7.03
C GLN A 25 9.76 15.97 -6.11
N GLY A 26 10.57 14.91 -5.98
CA GLY A 26 11.71 14.86 -5.06
C GLY A 26 11.30 14.77 -3.59
N LYS A 27 10.07 14.33 -3.29
CA LYS A 27 9.54 14.18 -1.93
C LYS A 27 9.70 12.78 -1.36
N ALA A 28 9.97 11.80 -2.22
CA ALA A 28 10.25 10.42 -1.84
C ALA A 28 11.53 9.96 -2.54
N GLU A 29 12.33 9.16 -1.85
CA GLU A 29 13.54 8.57 -2.41
C GLU A 29 13.22 7.31 -3.23
N ARG A 30 14.15 6.90 -4.09
CA ARG A 30 14.00 5.63 -4.80
C ARG A 30 13.99 4.47 -3.80
N GLN A 31 12.94 3.64 -3.83
CA GLN A 31 12.76 2.49 -2.93
C GLN A 31 12.59 2.86 -1.45
N ASP A 32 12.03 4.04 -1.18
CA ASP A 32 11.51 4.41 0.13
C ASP A 32 10.23 3.60 0.48
N ILE A 33 10.45 2.44 1.11
CA ILE A 33 9.39 1.50 1.49
C ILE A 33 8.46 2.10 2.53
N ASP A 34 9.00 2.82 3.51
CA ASP A 34 8.21 3.42 4.58
C ASP A 34 7.23 4.44 4.00
N ARG A 35 7.70 5.28 3.07
CA ARG A 35 6.83 6.24 2.40
C ARG A 35 5.78 5.56 1.53
N PHE A 36 6.14 4.49 0.81
CA PHE A 36 5.15 3.71 0.06
C PHE A 36 4.07 3.10 0.98
N ILE A 37 4.46 2.60 2.16
CA ILE A 37 3.51 2.07 3.16
C ILE A 37 2.55 3.17 3.65
N GLU A 38 3.01 4.41 3.80
CA GLU A 38 2.16 5.54 4.14
C GLU A 38 1.12 5.84 3.04
N CYS A 39 1.53 5.87 1.77
CA CYS A 39 0.60 6.01 0.64
C CYS A 39 -0.41 4.85 0.62
N LEU A 40 0.05 3.62 0.88
CA LEU A 40 -0.83 2.45 0.89
C LEU A 40 -1.86 2.51 2.03
N ARG A 41 -1.48 2.99 3.22
CA ARG A 41 -2.41 3.22 4.34
C ARG A 41 -3.49 4.25 4.02
N GLN A 42 -3.17 5.28 3.26
CA GLN A 42 -4.15 6.29 2.84
C GLN A 42 -5.25 5.67 1.96
N GLU A 43 -4.90 4.70 1.12
CA GLU A 43 -5.84 4.08 0.18
C GLU A 43 -6.51 2.80 0.71
N ALA A 44 -5.83 2.04 1.58
CA ALA A 44 -6.31 0.76 2.08
C ALA A 44 -6.91 0.82 3.49
N GLY A 45 -6.72 1.93 4.22
CA GLY A 45 -7.10 2.06 5.63
C GLY A 45 -6.07 1.44 6.57
N ASP A 46 -6.53 0.93 7.71
CA ASP A 46 -5.64 0.25 8.65
C ASP A 46 -5.17 -1.08 8.06
N ILE A 47 -3.85 -1.19 7.86
CA ILE A 47 -3.21 -2.35 7.25
C ILE A 47 -1.99 -2.80 8.04
N LYS A 48 -1.80 -4.11 8.07
CA LYS A 48 -0.56 -4.75 8.50
C LYS A 48 0.28 -5.03 7.27
N VAL A 49 1.56 -4.66 7.32
CA VAL A 49 2.51 -4.86 6.23
C VAL A 49 3.70 -5.66 6.75
N GLN A 50 4.20 -6.58 5.94
CA GLN A 50 5.44 -7.31 6.18
C GLN A 50 6.18 -7.54 4.86
N THR A 51 7.48 -7.80 4.93
CA THR A 51 8.24 -8.25 3.77
C THR A 51 7.84 -9.69 3.39
N TYR A 52 7.92 -9.99 2.11
CA TYR A 52 7.59 -11.29 1.55
C TYR A 52 8.74 -11.77 0.67
N LYS A 53 9.53 -12.72 1.19
CA LYS A 53 10.70 -13.34 0.51
C LYS A 53 11.89 -12.41 0.26
N SER A 54 11.70 -11.11 0.03
CA SER A 54 12.78 -10.11 0.03
C SER A 54 12.27 -8.73 0.44
N ASP A 55 13.21 -7.82 0.72
CA ASP A 55 12.91 -6.48 1.24
C ASP A 55 12.08 -5.63 0.27
N ASN A 56 12.11 -5.93 -1.03
CA ASN A 56 11.39 -5.17 -2.06
C ASN A 56 10.00 -5.74 -2.37
N PHE A 57 9.60 -6.84 -1.73
CA PHE A 57 8.29 -7.44 -1.91
C PHE A 57 7.51 -7.33 -0.61
N LEU A 58 6.34 -6.69 -0.69
CA LEU A 58 5.48 -6.48 0.47
C LEU A 58 4.25 -7.37 0.38
N LEU A 59 3.89 -7.94 1.52
CA LEU A 59 2.58 -8.52 1.78
C LEU A 59 1.83 -7.54 2.69
N PHE A 60 0.59 -7.19 2.33
CA PHE A 60 -0.27 -6.43 3.22
C PHE A 60 -1.61 -7.14 3.45
N VAL A 61 -2.16 -6.92 4.64
CA VAL A 61 -3.47 -7.40 5.07
C VAL A 61 -4.24 -6.21 5.63
N GLY A 62 -5.44 -5.99 5.10
CA GLY A 62 -6.36 -4.94 5.51
C GLY A 62 -7.63 -5.53 6.12
N GLU A 63 -8.54 -4.66 6.49
CA GLU A 63 -9.77 -5.05 7.18
C GLU A 63 -10.72 -5.86 6.29
N SER A 64 -11.41 -6.82 6.90
CA SER A 64 -12.44 -7.62 6.25
C SER A 64 -13.83 -7.20 6.70
N GLN A 65 -14.74 -7.05 5.75
CA GLN A 65 -16.16 -6.84 5.97
C GLN A 65 -16.93 -8.14 5.76
N ILE A 66 -17.77 -8.51 6.74
CA ILE A 66 -18.62 -9.70 6.70
C ILE A 66 -20.07 -9.27 6.45
N PHE A 67 -20.68 -9.81 5.39
CA PHE A 67 -22.13 -9.71 5.09
C PHE A 67 -22.88 -10.96 5.52
#